data_AF-A0A813RRT8-F1
#
_entry.id   AF-A0A813RRT8-F1
#
_cell.length_a   1.000
_cell.length_b   1.000
_cell.length_c   1.000
_cell.angle_alpha   90.00
_cell.angle_beta   90.00
_cell.angle_gamma   90.00
#
_symmetry.space_group_name_H-M   'P 1'
#
loop_
_entity.id
_entity.type
_entity.pdbx_description
1 polymer ?
#
loop_
_entity_poly.entity_id
_entity_poly.type
_entity_poly.pdbx_seq_one_letter_code
_entity_poly.pdbx_strand_id
1 'polypeptide(L)'
;MAGVAKLFDGHVLDKSNKEINLNDDQYKGKVVGLYFSAHWCPPCRNFTPKLVEFYNKHAQEKNFEIIFVSSDRDEAAFNDYYKEMPWLALSFKDRKNKEELSKKFNISGIPTLILIDGDSGDIICTDARNYIQHEDENGDNFPWKS
;
A
#
# COMPACT_ATOMS: atom_id res chain seq x y z
N MET A 1 -8.39 11.82 -14.24
CA MET A 1 -8.12 10.91 -13.12
C MET A 1 -8.20 11.71 -11.84
N ALA A 2 -8.99 11.22 -10.89
CA ALA A 2 -9.05 11.73 -9.53
C ALA A 2 -8.39 10.71 -8.58
N GLY A 3 -8.37 11.01 -7.28
CA GLY A 3 -7.98 10.08 -6.23
C GLY A 3 -6.73 9.25 -6.49
N VAL A 4 -6.87 7.94 -6.25
CA VAL A 4 -5.79 6.95 -6.34
C VAL A 4 -5.23 6.83 -7.76
N ALA A 5 -6.05 6.86 -8.81
CA ALA A 5 -5.56 6.73 -10.19
C ALA A 5 -4.56 7.85 -10.53
N LYS A 6 -4.80 9.08 -10.04
CA LYS A 6 -3.88 10.21 -10.23
C LYS A 6 -2.54 10.04 -9.51
N LEU A 7 -2.51 9.35 -8.36
CA LEU A 7 -1.26 9.11 -7.61
C LEU A 7 -0.30 8.15 -8.33
N PHE A 8 -0.85 7.29 -9.20
CA PHE A 8 -0.11 6.22 -9.86
C PHE A 8 -0.02 6.41 -11.38
N ASP A 9 -0.25 7.63 -11.87
CA ASP A 9 -0.33 7.93 -13.30
C ASP A 9 -1.23 6.94 -14.07
N GLY A 10 -2.27 6.46 -13.40
CA GLY A 10 -3.25 5.51 -13.92
C GLY A 10 -2.82 4.06 -14.00
N HIS A 11 -1.64 3.65 -13.53
CA HIS A 11 -1.13 2.29 -13.72
C HIS A 11 -0.46 1.67 -12.49
N VAL A 12 -0.74 0.39 -12.25
CA VAL A 12 -0.09 -0.43 -11.20
C VAL A 12 0.10 -1.86 -11.71
N LEU A 13 0.87 -2.66 -10.99
CA LEU A 13 1.06 -4.09 -11.22
C LEU A 13 0.03 -4.90 -10.43
N ASP A 14 -0.56 -5.88 -11.11
CA ASP A 14 -1.33 -6.95 -10.47
C ASP A 14 -0.43 -8.06 -9.92
N LYS A 15 -1.03 -9.16 -9.45
CA LYS A 15 -0.30 -10.33 -8.94
C LYS A 15 0.43 -11.17 -9.96
N SER A 16 0.10 -11.00 -11.23
CA SER A 16 0.81 -11.62 -12.33
C SER A 16 1.99 -10.75 -12.81
N ASN A 17 2.32 -9.67 -12.08
CA ASN A 17 3.25 -8.61 -12.53
C ASN A 17 2.83 -7.97 -13.86
N LYS A 18 1.52 -7.99 -14.16
CA LYS A 18 0.97 -7.34 -15.34
C LYS A 18 0.51 -5.95 -14.96
N GLU A 19 0.86 -4.98 -15.81
CA GLU A 19 0.37 -3.63 -15.68
C GLU A 19 -1.14 -3.58 -15.95
N ILE A 20 -1.87 -2.98 -15.02
CA ILE A 20 -3.30 -2.75 -15.08
C ILE A 20 -3.58 -1.26 -14.92
N ASN A 21 -4.60 -0.79 -15.64
CA ASN A 21 -5.06 0.57 -15.51
C ASN A 21 -5.94 0.71 -14.27
N LEU A 22 -5.64 1.70 -13.44
CA LEU A 22 -6.52 2.16 -12.39
C LEU A 22 -7.65 2.97 -13.02
N ASN A 23 -8.88 2.51 -12.84
CA ASN A 23 -10.06 3.31 -13.15
C ASN A 23 -10.66 3.87 -11.85
N ASP A 24 -11.19 5.09 -11.90
CA ASP A 24 -11.71 5.78 -10.72
C ASP A 24 -12.88 4.97 -10.08
N ASP A 25 -13.67 4.27 -10.90
CA ASP A 25 -14.82 3.47 -10.43
C ASP A 25 -14.43 2.25 -9.57
N GLN A 26 -13.29 1.62 -9.83
CA GLN A 26 -12.79 0.45 -9.09
C GLN A 26 -12.34 0.82 -7.67
N TYR A 27 -12.01 2.10 -7.45
CA TYR A 27 -11.52 2.61 -6.17
C TYR A 27 -12.54 3.49 -5.45
N LYS A 28 -13.74 3.63 -6.02
CA LYS A 28 -14.83 4.38 -5.43
C LYS A 28 -15.26 3.78 -4.09
N GLY A 29 -15.25 4.61 -3.05
CA GLY A 29 -15.54 4.24 -1.66
C GLY A 29 -14.54 3.25 -1.05
N LYS A 30 -13.40 2.99 -1.70
CA LYS A 30 -12.36 2.12 -1.15
C LYS A 30 -11.46 2.88 -0.21
N VAL A 31 -10.97 2.18 0.81
CA VAL A 31 -9.77 2.62 1.54
C VAL A 31 -8.57 1.99 0.84
N VAL A 32 -7.56 2.79 0.52
CA VAL A 32 -6.33 2.29 -0.10
C VAL A 32 -5.15 2.48 0.84
N GLY A 33 -4.43 1.40 1.11
CA GLY A 33 -3.20 1.38 1.89
C GLY A 33 -1.98 1.55 1.00
N LEU A 34 -1.27 2.65 1.14
CA LEU A 34 0.04 2.85 0.53
C LEU A 34 1.11 2.22 1.43
N TYR A 35 1.62 1.07 1.01
CA TYR A 35 2.57 0.31 1.82
C TYR A 35 4.01 0.55 1.37
N PHE A 36 4.73 1.41 2.09
CA PHE A 36 6.14 1.69 1.85
C PHE A 36 7.01 0.68 2.60
N SER A 37 7.71 -0.17 1.86
CA SER A 37 8.49 -1.27 2.44
C SER A 37 9.63 -1.71 1.54
N ALA A 38 10.52 -2.56 2.04
CA ALA A 38 11.58 -3.20 1.27
C ALA A 38 12.02 -4.53 1.87
N HIS A 39 12.43 -5.47 1.03
CA HIS A 39 12.82 -6.81 1.43
C HIS A 39 14.06 -6.80 2.34
N TRP A 40 15.02 -5.93 2.06
CA TRP A 40 16.27 -5.83 2.82
C TRP A 40 16.07 -5.35 4.26
N CYS A 41 14.91 -4.76 4.58
CA CYS A 41 14.62 -4.13 5.87
C CYS A 41 14.05 -5.15 6.87
N PRO A 42 14.74 -5.46 7.99
CA PRO A 42 14.25 -6.43 8.97
C PRO A 42 12.86 -6.14 9.58
N PRO A 43 12.55 -4.91 10.05
CA PRO A 43 11.20 -4.63 10.58
C PRO A 43 10.12 -4.74 9.50
N CYS A 44 10.45 -4.54 8.22
CA CYS A 44 9.52 -4.76 7.11
C CYS A 44 9.11 -6.23 7.01
N ARG A 45 10.09 -7.15 6.98
CA ARG A 45 9.84 -8.60 6.92
C ARG A 45 9.05 -9.11 8.12
N ASN A 46 9.14 -8.46 9.28
CA ASN A 46 8.32 -8.81 10.45
C ASN A 46 6.89 -8.28 10.36
N PHE A 47 6.67 -7.14 9.68
CA PHE A 47 5.35 -6.53 9.58
C PHE A 47 4.53 -7.10 8.42
N THR A 48 5.15 -7.45 7.28
CA THR A 48 4.43 -7.95 6.10
C THR A 48 3.51 -9.13 6.41
N PRO A 49 3.93 -10.18 7.14
CA PRO A 49 3.04 -11.31 7.43
C PRO A 49 1.79 -10.88 8.22
N LYS A 50 1.94 -9.96 9.18
CA LYS A 50 0.80 -9.39 9.93
C LYS A 50 -0.14 -8.60 9.02
N LEU A 51 0.42 -7.80 8.13
CA LEU A 51 -0.38 -7.04 7.17
C LEU A 51 -1.09 -7.96 6.16
N VAL A 52 -0.48 -9.06 5.74
CA VAL A 52 -1.09 -10.10 4.90
C VAL A 52 -2.26 -10.76 5.63
N GLU A 53 -2.10 -11.12 6.90
CA GLU A 53 -3.18 -11.67 7.72
C GLU A 53 -4.36 -10.70 7.85
N PHE A 54 -4.07 -9.44 8.20
CA PHE A 54 -5.08 -8.38 8.28
C PHE A 54 -5.82 -8.19 6.95
N TYR A 55 -5.07 -8.09 5.85
CA TYR A 55 -5.63 -7.93 4.52
C TYR A 55 -6.55 -9.09 4.15
N ASN A 56 -6.11 -10.34 4.33
CA ASN A 56 -6.91 -11.51 3.99
C ASN A 56 -8.21 -11.59 4.80
N LYS A 57 -8.21 -11.12 6.04
CA LYS A 57 -9.40 -11.10 6.90
C LYS A 57 -10.36 -9.95 6.58
N HIS A 58 -9.84 -8.78 6.18
CA HIS A 58 -10.61 -7.54 6.17
C HIS A 58 -10.79 -6.86 4.80
N ALA A 59 -10.01 -7.24 3.77
CA ALA A 59 -10.02 -6.55 2.48
C ALA A 59 -11.43 -6.48 1.85
N GLN A 60 -12.15 -7.59 1.86
CA GLN A 60 -13.48 -7.66 1.27
C GLN A 60 -14.53 -6.89 2.09
N GLU A 61 -14.59 -7.12 3.41
CA GLU A 61 -15.64 -6.52 4.26
C GLU A 61 -15.43 -5.01 4.47
N LYS A 62 -14.17 -4.54 4.51
CA LYS A 62 -13.82 -3.14 4.75
C LYS A 62 -13.58 -2.35 3.46
N ASN A 63 -13.84 -2.97 2.30
CA ASN A 63 -13.59 -2.40 0.98
C ASN A 63 -12.16 -1.82 0.86
N PHE A 64 -11.18 -2.62 1.28
CA PHE A 64 -9.78 -2.21 1.49
C PHE A 64 -8.86 -2.86 0.45
N GLU A 65 -7.96 -2.07 -0.12
CA GLU A 65 -6.93 -2.51 -1.06
C GLU A 65 -5.56 -1.97 -0.63
N ILE A 66 -4.47 -2.65 -0.99
CA ILE A 66 -3.11 -2.18 -0.73
C ILE A 66 -2.35 -2.00 -2.05
N ILE A 67 -1.55 -0.93 -2.14
CA ILE A 67 -0.58 -0.73 -3.21
C ILE A 67 0.80 -0.67 -2.58
N PHE A 68 1.63 -1.67 -2.90
CA PHE A 68 3.00 -1.76 -2.45
C PHE A 68 3.89 -0.75 -3.18
N VAL A 69 4.57 0.10 -2.42
CA VAL A 69 5.53 1.10 -2.91
C VAL A 69 6.93 0.70 -2.44
N SER A 70 7.63 -0.05 -3.30
CA SER A 70 8.90 -0.66 -2.95
C SER A 70 10.05 0.34 -2.80
N SER A 71 10.86 0.14 -1.76
CA SER A 71 12.18 0.75 -1.57
C SER A 71 13.32 -0.28 -1.75
N ASP A 72 13.06 -1.38 -2.45
CA ASP A 72 14.10 -2.33 -2.85
C ASP A 72 15.11 -1.67 -3.80
N ARG A 73 16.31 -2.26 -3.84
CA ARG A 73 17.47 -1.72 -4.55
C ARG A 73 17.58 -2.23 -5.98
N ASP A 74 16.94 -3.36 -6.28
CA ASP A 74 16.93 -3.99 -7.59
C ASP A 74 15.58 -4.71 -7.83
N GLU A 75 15.31 -4.99 -9.10
CA GLU A 75 14.04 -5.57 -9.56
C GLU A 75 13.87 -7.03 -9.11
N ALA A 76 14.98 -7.77 -8.91
CA ALA A 76 14.91 -9.15 -8.43
C ALA A 76 14.45 -9.20 -6.97
N ALA A 77 15.03 -8.38 -6.10
CA ALA A 77 14.63 -8.24 -4.71
C ALA A 77 13.17 -7.77 -4.56
N PHE A 78 12.74 -6.82 -5.41
CA PHE A 78 11.34 -6.42 -5.50
C PHE A 78 10.43 -7.60 -5.83
N ASN A 79 10.74 -8.33 -6.91
CA ASN A 79 9.91 -9.45 -7.36
C ASN A 79 9.84 -10.58 -6.34
N ASP A 80 10.94 -10.89 -5.68
CA ASP A 80 10.97 -11.95 -4.67
C ASP A 80 10.12 -11.61 -3.45
N TYR A 81 10.16 -10.37 -2.99
CA TYR A 81 9.37 -9.93 -1.84
C TYR A 81 7.89 -9.72 -2.19
N TYR A 82 7.58 -9.22 -3.38
CA TYR A 82 6.20 -9.00 -3.82
C TYR A 82 5.39 -10.30 -3.95
N LYS A 83 6.06 -11.44 -4.20
CA LYS A 83 5.43 -12.78 -4.21
C LYS A 83 4.79 -13.15 -2.88
N GLU A 84 5.26 -12.59 -1.77
CA GLU A 84 4.75 -12.88 -0.43
C GLU A 84 3.48 -12.10 -0.09
N MET A 85 3.09 -11.16 -0.95
CA MET A 85 1.97 -10.26 -0.72
C MET A 85 0.73 -10.72 -1.51
N PRO A 86 -0.51 -10.40 -1.10
CA PRO A 86 -1.75 -10.67 -1.86
C PRO A 86 -2.37 -9.45 -2.58
N TRP A 87 -1.75 -8.27 -2.50
CA TRP A 87 -2.24 -6.98 -3.07
C TRP A 87 -1.43 -6.42 -4.26
N LEU A 88 -1.74 -5.21 -4.74
CA LEU A 88 -1.13 -4.58 -5.93
C LEU A 88 0.24 -3.93 -5.65
N ALA A 89 0.97 -3.51 -6.68
CA ALA A 89 2.24 -2.80 -6.52
C ALA A 89 2.46 -1.67 -7.53
N LEU A 90 3.18 -0.63 -7.14
CA LEU A 90 3.81 0.29 -8.09
C LEU A 90 4.93 -0.46 -8.82
N SER A 91 5.05 -0.26 -10.13
CA SER A 91 6.13 -0.84 -10.92
C SER A 91 7.50 -0.43 -10.36
N PHE A 92 8.41 -1.40 -10.18
CA PHE A 92 9.77 -1.12 -9.72
C PHE A 92 10.50 -0.11 -10.62
N LYS A 93 10.17 -0.10 -11.92
CA LYS A 93 10.78 0.81 -12.91
C LYS A 93 10.35 2.25 -12.72
N ASP A 94 9.19 2.48 -12.09
CA ASP A 94 8.65 3.82 -11.84
C ASP A 94 9.25 4.44 -10.56
N ARG A 95 10.57 4.68 -10.62
CA ARG A 95 11.32 5.28 -9.50
C ARG A 95 10.93 6.73 -9.27
N LYS A 96 10.55 7.45 -10.33
CA LYS A 96 10.13 8.84 -10.25
C LYS A 96 8.87 8.97 -9.39
N ASN A 97 7.82 8.20 -9.72
CA ASN A 97 6.59 8.26 -8.96
C ASN A 97 6.77 7.76 -7.52
N LYS A 98 7.60 6.72 -7.32
CA LYS A 98 7.98 6.28 -5.97
C LYS A 98 8.54 7.43 -5.13
N GLU A 99 9.44 8.24 -5.69
CA GLU A 99 10.05 9.39 -5.00
C GLU A 99 9.03 10.51 -4.74
N GLU A 100 8.16 10.80 -5.71
CA GLU A 100 7.09 11.79 -5.57
C GLU A 100 6.09 11.39 -4.49
N LEU A 101 5.67 10.13 -4.43
CA LEU A 101 4.83 9.58 -3.36
C LEU A 101 5.52 9.64 -2.00
N SER A 102 6.80 9.24 -1.93
CA SER A 102 7.57 9.30 -0.68
C SER A 102 7.64 10.73 -0.12
N LYS A 103 7.85 11.73 -1.00
CA LYS A 103 7.87 13.15 -0.62
C LYS A 103 6.48 13.65 -0.23
N LYS A 104 5.45 13.32 -1.02
CA LYS A 104 4.07 13.76 -0.81
C LYS A 104 3.52 13.31 0.54
N PHE A 105 3.82 12.07 0.94
CA PHE A 105 3.36 11.49 2.21
C PHE A 105 4.39 11.59 3.34
N ASN A 106 5.45 12.40 3.16
CA ASN A 106 6.51 12.63 4.14
C ASN A 106 7.11 11.33 4.73
N ILE A 107 7.36 10.34 3.87
CA ILE A 107 7.87 9.03 4.28
C ILE A 107 9.36 9.13 4.61
N SER A 108 9.68 9.11 5.90
CA SER A 108 11.07 9.15 6.40
C SER A 108 11.63 7.78 6.78
N GLY A 109 10.79 6.73 6.84
CA GLY A 109 11.16 5.41 7.29
C GLY A 109 10.25 4.30 6.76
N ILE A 110 10.73 3.06 6.86
CA ILE A 110 10.00 1.84 6.49
C ILE A 110 10.08 0.81 7.62
N PRO A 111 9.05 -0.03 7.82
CA PRO A 111 7.79 -0.05 7.08
C PRO A 111 6.87 1.10 7.50
N THR A 112 6.16 1.69 6.53
CA THR A 112 5.12 2.70 6.75
C THR A 112 3.88 2.31 5.95
N LEU A 113 2.70 2.42 6.56
CA LEU A 113 1.41 2.18 5.92
C LEU A 113 0.53 3.42 6.08
N ILE A 114 0.25 4.10 4.97
CA ILE A 114 -0.65 5.26 4.94
C ILE A 114 -1.98 4.81 4.36
N LEU A 115 -3.08 5.08 5.05
CA LEU A 115 -4.43 4.89 4.50
C LEU A 115 -4.89 6.18 3.84
N ILE A 116 -5.42 6.05 2.63
CA ILE A 116 -5.99 7.14 1.86
C ILE A 116 -7.40 6.79 1.39
N ASP A 117 -8.19 7.81 1.13
CA ASP A 117 -9.48 7.69 0.47
C ASP A 117 -9.29 7.41 -1.02
N GLY A 118 -9.96 6.38 -1.55
CA GLY A 118 -9.84 5.97 -2.94
C GLY A 118 -10.35 6.99 -3.94
N ASP A 119 -11.39 7.76 -3.58
CA ASP A 119 -12.03 8.77 -4.43
C ASP A 119 -11.24 10.07 -4.48
N SER A 120 -10.87 10.60 -3.32
CA SER A 120 -10.20 11.91 -3.23
C SER A 120 -8.68 11.80 -3.23
N GLY A 121 -8.12 10.68 -2.77
CA GLY A 121 -6.69 10.51 -2.55
C GLY A 121 -6.18 11.22 -1.29
N ASP A 122 -7.10 11.68 -0.43
CA ASP A 122 -6.79 12.34 0.83
C ASP A 122 -6.34 11.33 1.88
N ILE A 123 -5.52 11.78 2.82
CA ILE A 123 -5.02 10.96 3.91
C ILE A 123 -6.16 10.70 4.91
N ILE A 124 -6.35 9.43 5.25
CA ILE A 124 -7.25 8.96 6.31
C ILE A 124 -6.46 8.68 7.60
N CYS A 125 -5.33 7.98 7.48
CA CYS A 125 -4.51 7.58 8.62
C CYS A 125 -3.04 7.48 8.21
N THR A 126 -2.14 8.01 9.03
CA THR A 126 -0.69 7.94 8.78
C THR A 126 0.05 6.89 9.62
N ASP A 127 -0.63 6.30 10.61
CA ASP A 127 -0.04 5.38 11.58
C ASP A 127 -0.71 3.99 11.59
N ALA A 128 -1.29 3.59 10.46
CA ALA A 128 -2.02 2.32 10.35
C ALA A 128 -1.16 1.09 10.66
N ARG A 129 0.16 1.20 10.49
CA ARG A 129 1.10 0.16 10.93
C ARG A 129 1.00 -0.09 12.44
N ASN A 130 1.01 0.95 13.26
CA ASN A 130 0.99 0.81 14.72
C ASN A 130 -0.33 0.20 15.18
N TYR A 131 -1.46 0.64 14.62
CA TYR A 131 -2.76 0.04 14.89
C TYR A 131 -2.78 -1.47 14.60
N ILE A 132 -2.35 -1.89 13.42
CA ILE A 132 -2.31 -3.32 13.04
C ILE A 132 -1.33 -4.13 13.90
N GLN A 133 -0.24 -3.52 14.38
CA GLN A 133 0.77 -4.25 15.15
C GLN A 133 0.50 -4.34 16.64
N HIS A 134 -0.19 -3.35 17.23
CA HIS A 134 -0.16 -3.13 18.67
C HIS A 134 -1.49 -2.65 19.29
N GLU A 135 -2.33 -1.89 18.58
CA GLU A 135 -3.49 -1.22 19.21
C GLU A 135 -4.85 -1.81 18.83
N ASP A 136 -5.02 -2.22 17.57
CA ASP A 136 -6.28 -2.72 17.03
C ASP A 136 -6.02 -3.80 15.97
N GLU A 137 -5.46 -4.93 16.42
CA GLU A 137 -5.10 -6.07 15.58
C GLU A 137 -6.31 -6.66 14.82
N ASN A 138 -7.52 -6.47 15.36
CA ASN A 138 -8.77 -6.93 14.74
C ASN A 138 -9.39 -5.91 13.77
N GLY A 139 -8.90 -4.66 13.74
CA GLY A 139 -9.43 -3.60 12.90
C GLY A 139 -10.85 -3.18 13.24
N ASP A 140 -11.23 -3.24 14.52
CA ASP A 140 -12.56 -2.88 15.00
C ASP A 140 -12.87 -1.39 14.75
N ASN A 141 -11.84 -0.54 14.79
CA ASN A 141 -11.91 0.91 14.59
C ASN A 141 -11.33 1.37 13.23
N PHE A 142 -11.06 0.42 12.32
CA PHE A 142 -10.61 0.74 10.95
C PHE A 142 -11.62 1.70 10.27
N PRO A 143 -11.17 2.76 9.57
CA PRO A 143 -9.81 3.01 9.08
C PRO A 143 -8.95 3.94 9.98
N TRP A 144 -9.23 4.02 11.28
CA TRP A 144 -8.44 4.81 12.25
C TRP A 144 -8.21 6.26 11.82
N LYS A 145 -9.31 6.95 11.53
CA LYS A 145 -9.30 8.36 11.10
C LYS A 145 -8.54 9.21 12.13
N SER A 146 -7.40 9.76 11.72
CA SER A 146 -6.54 10.63 12.54
C SER A 146 -6.73 12.09 12.17
#